data_AF-A0AAD6G424-F1
#
_entry.id   AF-A0AAD6G424-F1
#
_cell.length_a   1.000
_cell.length_b   1.000
_cell.length_c   1.000
_cell.angle_alpha   90.00
_cell.angle_beta   90.00
_cell.angle_gamma   90.00
#
_symmetry.space_group_name_H-M   'P 1'
#
loop_
_entity.id
_entity.type
_entity.pdbx_description
1 polymer ?
#
loop_
_entity_poly.entity_id
_entity_poly.type
_entity_poly.pdbx_seq_one_letter_code
_entity_poly.pdbx_strand_id
1 'polypeptide(L)'
;MEEFCEDYKCTPHIYSLDEEPDGEFLVPYSRKGHEASAYLSYIIDNYNNLPPYTIFIHGREEQWHNDVAGPNTQNVLANLRYEAVSINGYVNLRCTNRPGCPSTIFQQFPVAVDFDYQYMINQLPEILGHLLGIDPSEAPTDIGHQCCAQFAVTRERIQERPRIEYIRILEWIATTDMTDNYGIGWLIEKLWHIIFGMPAV
;
A
#
# COMPACT_ATOMS: atom_id res chain seq x y z
N MET A 1 10.55 16.02 -6.56
CA MET A 1 10.90 14.58 -6.75
C MET A 1 12.16 14.42 -7.60
N GLU A 2 12.34 15.24 -8.65
CA GLU A 2 13.57 15.25 -9.46
C GLU A 2 14.84 15.48 -8.62
N GLU A 3 14.91 16.55 -7.81
CA GLU A 3 16.07 16.85 -6.94
C GLU A 3 16.41 15.70 -5.97
N PHE A 4 15.39 15.07 -5.36
CA PHE A 4 15.58 13.88 -4.52
C PHE A 4 16.16 12.70 -5.31
N CYS A 5 15.66 12.43 -6.52
CA CYS A 5 16.19 11.33 -7.32
C CYS A 5 17.57 11.58 -7.93
N GLU A 6 17.97 12.83 -8.11
CA GLU A 6 19.34 13.18 -8.45
C GLU A 6 20.29 12.83 -7.29
N ASP A 7 19.95 13.24 -6.06
CA ASP A 7 20.77 13.01 -4.87
C ASP A 7 20.85 11.52 -4.49
N TYR A 8 19.72 10.82 -4.54
CA TYR A 8 19.61 9.42 -4.10
C TYR A 8 19.65 8.41 -5.24
N LYS A 9 19.88 8.86 -6.48
CA LYS A 9 19.95 8.04 -7.69
C LYS A 9 18.73 7.12 -7.85
N CYS A 10 17.53 7.64 -7.58
CA CYS A 10 16.28 6.91 -7.80
C CYS A 10 15.72 7.11 -9.21
N THR A 11 14.81 6.21 -9.60
CA THR A 11 14.07 6.30 -10.87
C THR A 11 12.59 6.43 -10.55
N PRO A 12 11.98 7.61 -10.75
CA PRO A 12 10.56 7.80 -10.48
C PRO A 12 9.73 7.04 -11.52
N HIS A 13 8.68 6.36 -11.06
CA HIS A 13 7.67 5.73 -11.91
C HIS A 13 6.34 6.38 -11.57
N ILE A 14 5.90 7.32 -12.41
CA ILE A 14 4.72 8.14 -12.14
C ILE A 14 3.54 7.54 -12.90
N TYR A 15 2.55 7.06 -12.14
CA TYR A 15 1.31 6.52 -12.69
C TYR A 15 0.19 7.56 -12.62
N SER A 16 -0.65 7.62 -13.65
CA SER A 16 -1.91 8.36 -13.63
C SER A 16 -3.10 7.41 -13.71
N LEU A 17 -4.15 7.76 -12.94
CA LEU A 17 -5.44 7.07 -12.95
C LEU A 17 -6.48 7.79 -13.82
N ASP A 18 -6.10 8.92 -14.42
CA ASP A 18 -7.00 9.69 -15.28
C ASP A 18 -7.44 8.85 -16.50
N GLU A 19 -8.62 9.14 -17.04
CA GLU A 19 -9.13 8.46 -18.24
C GLU A 19 -8.22 8.74 -19.43
N GLU A 20 -7.75 9.98 -19.56
CA GLU A 20 -6.80 10.46 -20.56
C GLU A 20 -5.54 10.98 -19.86
N PRO A 21 -4.60 10.09 -19.51
CA PRO A 21 -3.34 10.48 -18.88
C PRO A 21 -2.44 11.20 -19.90
N ASP A 22 -1.63 12.14 -19.41
CA ASP A 22 -0.52 12.69 -20.21
C ASP A 22 0.39 11.54 -20.68
N GLY A 23 0.95 11.65 -21.89
CA GLY A 23 1.77 10.61 -22.51
C GLY A 23 3.06 10.30 -21.74
N GLU A 24 3.45 11.16 -20.80
CA GLU A 24 4.60 10.97 -19.91
C GLU A 24 4.29 10.05 -18.71
N PHE A 25 3.01 9.82 -18.38
CA PHE A 25 2.60 9.02 -17.23
C PHE A 25 2.30 7.56 -17.60
N LEU A 26 2.68 6.66 -16.70
CA LEU A 26 2.36 5.25 -16.79
C LEU A 26 0.87 5.02 -16.46
N VAL A 27 0.28 4.00 -17.08
CA VAL A 27 -1.12 3.61 -16.84
C VAL A 27 -1.14 2.26 -16.13
N PRO A 28 -1.84 2.15 -14.99
CA PRO A 28 -1.94 0.86 -14.31
C PRO A 28 -2.82 -0.12 -15.09
N TYR A 29 -2.65 -1.40 -14.80
CA TYR A 29 -3.47 -2.47 -15.39
C TYR A 29 -4.96 -2.36 -15.06
N SER A 30 -5.31 -1.65 -14.00
CA SER A 30 -6.68 -1.35 -13.61
C SER A 30 -6.78 0.09 -13.09
N ARG A 31 -7.89 0.76 -13.37
CA ARG A 31 -8.24 2.05 -12.75
C ARG A 31 -9.05 1.87 -11.46
N LYS A 32 -9.47 0.64 -11.15
CA LYS A 32 -10.14 0.34 -9.87
C LYS A 32 -9.13 0.23 -8.73
N GLY A 33 -9.54 0.49 -7.49
CA GLY A 33 -8.69 0.39 -6.29
C GLY A 33 -7.66 1.53 -6.14
N HIS A 34 -7.82 2.62 -6.89
CA HIS A 34 -7.01 3.84 -6.78
C HIS A 34 -5.50 3.56 -6.84
N GLU A 35 -4.70 4.06 -5.89
CA GLU A 35 -3.25 3.90 -5.81
C GLU A 35 -2.82 2.42 -5.74
N ALA A 36 -3.67 1.54 -5.22
CA ALA A 36 -3.33 0.13 -5.10
C ALA A 36 -3.03 -0.51 -6.46
N SER A 37 -3.82 -0.18 -7.48
CA SER A 37 -3.57 -0.69 -8.83
C SER A 37 -2.28 -0.16 -9.43
N ALA A 38 -1.92 1.11 -9.18
CA ALA A 38 -0.64 1.67 -9.60
C ALA A 38 0.54 0.94 -8.96
N TYR A 39 0.49 0.76 -7.64
CA TYR A 39 1.56 0.10 -6.89
C TYR A 39 1.73 -1.36 -7.29
N LEU A 40 0.62 -2.10 -7.43
CA LEU A 40 0.64 -3.49 -7.89
C LEU A 40 1.15 -3.61 -9.32
N SER A 41 0.75 -2.72 -10.23
CA SER A 41 1.25 -2.70 -11.61
C SER A 41 2.78 -2.54 -11.63
N TYR A 42 3.30 -1.58 -10.86
CA TYR A 42 4.74 -1.39 -10.70
C TYR A 42 5.44 -2.66 -10.20
N ILE A 43 4.93 -3.27 -9.12
CA ILE A 43 5.52 -4.48 -8.54
C ILE A 43 5.52 -5.62 -9.56
N ILE A 44 4.41 -5.82 -10.27
CA ILE A 44 4.25 -6.91 -11.23
C ILE A 44 5.21 -6.75 -12.43
N ASP A 45 5.37 -5.53 -12.94
CA ASP A 45 6.22 -5.25 -14.09
C ASP A 45 7.71 -5.32 -13.76
N ASN A 46 8.05 -4.89 -12.54
CA ASN A 46 9.44 -4.79 -12.11
C ASN A 46 9.89 -5.95 -11.23
N TYR A 47 9.03 -6.94 -10.94
CA TYR A 47 9.25 -7.96 -9.91
C TYR A 47 10.67 -8.58 -9.90
N ASN A 48 11.20 -8.91 -11.09
CA ASN A 48 12.54 -9.51 -11.24
C ASN A 48 13.70 -8.49 -11.25
N ASN A 49 13.40 -7.21 -11.44
CA ASN A 49 14.35 -6.10 -11.61
C ASN A 49 14.16 -4.99 -10.56
N LEU A 50 13.43 -5.26 -9.47
CA LEU A 50 13.17 -4.28 -8.41
C LEU A 50 14.48 -3.66 -7.92
N PRO A 51 14.54 -2.36 -7.59
CA PRO A 51 15.68 -1.76 -6.89
C PRO A 51 15.79 -2.32 -5.46
N PRO A 52 16.91 -2.12 -4.73
CA PRO A 52 17.05 -2.59 -3.36
C PRO A 52 15.95 -2.09 -2.41
N TYR A 53 15.45 -0.87 -2.67
CA TYR A 53 14.33 -0.26 -1.96
C TYR A 53 13.34 0.32 -2.96
N THR A 54 12.05 0.09 -2.72
CA THR A 54 10.96 0.76 -3.43
C THR A 54 10.19 1.62 -2.45
N ILE A 55 9.92 2.86 -2.84
CA ILE A 55 9.17 3.82 -2.03
C ILE A 55 7.88 4.15 -2.77
N PHE A 56 6.75 3.92 -2.11
CA PHE A 56 5.42 4.19 -2.63
C PHE A 56 4.84 5.42 -1.94
N ILE A 57 4.51 6.43 -2.73
CA ILE A 57 4.01 7.74 -2.28
C ILE A 57 3.03 8.31 -3.31
N HIS A 58 2.15 9.22 -2.88
CA HIS A 58 1.28 9.96 -3.78
C HIS A 58 2.04 11.09 -4.51
N GLY A 59 1.75 11.27 -5.80
CA GLY A 59 2.49 12.20 -6.67
C GLY A 59 2.06 13.67 -6.63
N ARG A 60 0.96 14.05 -5.98
CA ARG A 60 0.51 15.45 -5.94
C ARG A 60 0.94 16.15 -4.64
N GLU A 61 1.53 17.33 -4.81
CA GLU A 61 2.07 18.18 -3.74
C GLU A 61 0.96 18.77 -2.82
N GLU A 62 -0.27 18.86 -3.33
CA GLU A 62 -1.46 19.27 -2.59
C GLU A 62 -2.60 18.26 -2.79
N GLN A 63 -2.95 17.51 -1.74
CA GLN A 63 -4.12 16.63 -1.68
C GLN A 63 -4.98 17.05 -0.49
N TRP A 64 -6.30 17.08 -0.71
CA TRP A 64 -7.31 17.64 0.19
C TRP A 64 -7.72 16.67 1.32
N HIS A 65 -6.73 15.96 1.88
CA HIS A 65 -6.83 15.13 3.10
C HIS A 65 -5.74 15.52 4.12
N ASN A 66 -5.36 16.81 4.14
CA ASN A 66 -4.34 17.39 5.03
C ASN A 66 -4.83 17.67 6.46
N ASP A 67 -5.73 16.85 7.01
CA ASP A 67 -5.96 16.77 8.45
C ASP A 67 -5.32 15.45 8.90
N VAL A 68 -3.99 15.29 8.97
CA VAL A 68 -3.07 15.76 10.03
C VAL A 68 -1.62 15.81 9.49
N ALA A 69 -1.43 16.01 8.18
CA ALA A 69 -0.12 16.29 7.63
C ALA A 69 -0.25 17.28 6.48
N GLY A 70 0.37 18.45 6.65
CA GLY A 70 0.44 19.45 5.60
C GLY A 70 1.20 18.97 4.36
N PRO A 71 1.26 19.83 3.32
CA PRO A 71 1.94 19.54 2.06
C PRO A 71 3.43 19.42 2.35
N ASN A 72 4.05 18.24 2.27
CA ASN A 72 5.51 18.06 2.20
C ASN A 72 5.93 16.57 2.16
N THR A 73 5.60 15.85 1.07
CA THR A 73 6.20 14.55 0.74
C THR A 73 7.74 14.63 0.72
N GLN A 74 8.29 15.81 0.39
CA GLN A 74 9.74 16.09 0.38
C GLN A 74 10.38 15.92 1.77
N ASN A 75 9.71 16.38 2.84
CA ASN A 75 10.24 16.27 4.21
C ASN A 75 10.27 14.82 4.70
N VAL A 76 9.31 13.99 4.28
CA VAL A 76 9.27 12.56 4.65
C VAL A 76 10.44 11.82 4.00
N LEU A 77 10.67 12.05 2.71
CA LEU A 77 11.76 11.42 1.98
C LEU A 77 13.14 11.86 2.49
N ALA A 78 13.32 13.14 2.82
CA ALA A 78 14.57 13.66 3.35
C ALA A 78 14.95 13.06 4.73
N ASN A 79 13.97 12.56 5.49
CA ASN A 79 14.17 11.97 6.82
C ASN A 79 14.09 10.43 6.80
N LEU A 80 13.88 9.80 5.64
CA LEU A 80 13.80 8.35 5.53
C LEU A 80 15.16 7.73 5.83
N ARG A 81 15.21 6.87 6.86
CA ARG A 81 16.40 6.10 7.20
C ARG A 81 16.35 4.75 6.51
N TYR A 82 17.12 4.59 5.44
CA TYR A 82 17.18 3.33 4.69
C TYR A 82 17.59 2.15 5.56
N GLU A 83 18.42 2.36 6.59
CA GLU A 83 18.79 1.31 7.55
C GLU A 83 17.58 0.77 8.32
N ALA A 84 16.61 1.63 8.65
CA ALA A 84 15.37 1.20 9.28
C ALA A 84 14.55 0.34 8.31
N VAL A 85 14.54 0.68 7.01
CA VAL A 85 13.90 -0.15 5.99
C VAL A 85 14.63 -1.48 5.81
N SER A 86 15.98 -1.50 5.83
CA SER A 86 16.76 -2.73 5.74
C SER A 86 16.50 -3.68 6.91
N ILE A 87 16.41 -3.14 8.14
CA ILE A 87 16.19 -3.94 9.35
C ILE A 87 14.77 -4.49 9.40
N ASN A 88 13.77 -3.67 9.06
CA ASN A 88 12.37 -4.05 9.20
C ASN A 88 11.79 -4.69 7.93
N GLY A 89 12.42 -4.56 6.76
CA GLY A 89 11.89 -5.01 5.47
C GLY A 89 10.76 -4.11 4.91
N TYR A 90 9.99 -3.48 5.79
CA TYR A 90 8.89 -2.56 5.46
C TYR A 90 8.80 -1.47 6.53
N VAL A 91 8.58 -0.23 6.10
CA VAL A 91 8.35 0.93 6.98
C VAL A 91 7.21 1.75 6.42
N ASN A 92 6.16 1.91 7.22
CA ASN A 92 5.09 2.85 6.92
C ASN A 92 5.56 4.29 7.20
N LEU A 93 5.50 5.16 6.20
CA LEU A 93 6.01 6.53 6.26
C LEU A 93 5.08 7.49 7.02
N ARG A 94 3.88 7.04 7.41
CA ARG A 94 2.91 7.83 8.20
C ARG A 94 3.03 7.57 9.70
N CYS A 95 3.71 6.52 10.10
CA CYS A 95 3.87 6.21 11.51
C CYS A 95 4.82 7.17 12.21
N THR A 96 4.47 7.50 13.44
CA THR A 96 5.29 8.36 14.30
C THR A 96 6.08 7.52 15.28
N ASN A 97 7.19 8.03 15.81
CA ASN A 97 8.03 7.26 16.75
C ASN A 97 7.30 6.82 18.05
N ARG A 98 6.22 7.51 18.44
CA ARG A 98 5.33 7.14 19.55
C ARG A 98 3.92 7.68 19.26
N PRO A 99 2.87 6.84 19.17
CA PRO A 99 2.80 5.43 19.57
C PRO A 99 3.28 4.40 18.52
N GLY A 100 3.93 4.81 17.42
CA GLY A 100 4.20 3.90 16.31
C GLY A 100 3.00 3.87 15.35
N CYS A 101 2.64 2.65 14.96
CA CYS A 101 1.48 2.35 14.15
C CYS A 101 0.55 1.45 14.97
N PRO A 102 -0.39 2.00 15.75
CA PRO A 102 -1.25 1.17 16.59
C PRO A 102 -2.17 0.30 15.72
N SER A 103 -2.37 -0.96 16.12
CA SER A 103 -3.45 -1.79 15.58
C SER A 103 -4.81 -1.12 15.81
N THR A 104 -5.68 -1.19 14.81
CA THR A 104 -6.99 -0.52 14.84
C THR A 104 -8.14 -1.39 14.40
N ILE A 105 -7.85 -2.45 13.63
CA ILE A 105 -8.83 -3.49 13.31
C ILE A 105 -8.44 -4.70 14.16
N PHE A 106 -9.39 -5.22 14.93
CA PHE A 106 -9.20 -6.40 15.78
C PHE A 106 -10.31 -7.40 15.49
N GLN A 107 -9.96 -8.62 15.06
CA GLN A 107 -10.92 -9.68 14.72
C GLN A 107 -11.68 -10.20 15.96
N GLN A 108 -10.98 -10.30 17.11
CA GLN A 108 -11.58 -10.85 18.34
C GLN A 108 -12.52 -9.84 19.04
N PHE A 109 -12.27 -8.55 18.85
CA PHE A 109 -13.04 -7.46 19.47
C PHE A 109 -13.29 -6.37 18.42
N PRO A 110 -14.16 -6.64 17.43
CA PRO A 110 -14.35 -5.74 16.31
C PRO A 110 -14.94 -4.41 16.77
N VAL A 111 -14.23 -3.34 16.47
CA VAL A 111 -14.70 -1.96 16.59
C VAL A 111 -15.00 -1.48 15.18
N ALA A 112 -16.10 -0.74 15.03
CA ALA A 112 -16.42 -0.12 13.74
C ALA A 112 -15.32 0.87 13.37
N VAL A 113 -14.59 0.58 12.28
CA VAL A 113 -13.55 1.48 11.76
C VAL A 113 -14.17 2.51 10.84
N ASP A 114 -15.04 2.04 9.95
CA ASP A 114 -15.89 2.85 9.10
C ASP A 114 -17.21 2.10 8.93
N PHE A 115 -18.33 2.73 9.28
CA PHE A 115 -19.63 2.07 9.26
C PHE A 115 -20.06 1.67 7.85
N ASP A 116 -19.66 2.44 6.83
CA ASP A 116 -20.02 2.18 5.44
C ASP A 116 -19.30 0.95 4.88
N TYR A 117 -18.13 0.62 5.43
CA TYR A 117 -17.26 -0.47 4.94
C TYR A 117 -17.05 -1.61 5.94
N GLN A 118 -17.74 -1.57 7.10
CA GLN A 118 -17.56 -2.55 8.17
C GLN A 118 -17.82 -3.99 7.72
N TYR A 119 -18.71 -4.20 6.74
CA TYR A 119 -18.99 -5.52 6.20
C TYR A 119 -17.75 -6.19 5.57
N MET A 120 -16.86 -5.41 4.93
CA MET A 120 -15.60 -5.95 4.39
C MET A 120 -14.66 -6.38 5.51
N ILE A 121 -14.61 -5.62 6.61
CA ILE A 121 -13.82 -5.99 7.79
C ILE A 121 -14.36 -7.28 8.42
N ASN A 122 -15.68 -7.44 8.47
CA ASN A 122 -16.32 -8.67 8.98
C ASN A 122 -16.02 -9.90 8.09
N GLN A 123 -15.75 -9.70 6.81
CA GLN A 123 -15.41 -10.76 5.84
C GLN A 123 -13.90 -10.86 5.59
N LEU A 124 -13.09 -10.12 6.34
CA LEU A 124 -11.67 -9.96 6.08
C LEU A 124 -10.88 -11.28 6.09
N PRO A 125 -11.16 -12.26 6.96
CA PRO A 125 -10.51 -13.57 6.87
C PRO A 125 -10.68 -14.24 5.51
N GLU A 126 -11.89 -14.20 4.94
CA GLU A 126 -12.17 -14.79 3.63
C GLU A 126 -11.54 -13.98 2.49
N ILE A 127 -11.56 -12.65 2.59
CA ILE A 127 -10.89 -11.77 1.63
C ILE A 127 -9.39 -12.06 1.63
N LEU A 128 -8.74 -12.10 2.79
CA LEU A 128 -7.31 -12.39 2.90
C LEU A 128 -6.97 -13.81 2.46
N GLY A 129 -7.81 -14.79 2.75
CA GLY A 129 -7.67 -16.16 2.25
C GLY A 129 -7.59 -16.19 0.72
N HIS A 130 -8.50 -15.47 0.04
CA HIS A 130 -8.47 -15.34 -1.41
C HIS A 130 -7.22 -14.58 -1.91
N LEU A 131 -6.99 -13.37 -1.38
CA LEU A 131 -5.93 -12.46 -1.82
C LEU A 131 -4.54 -13.06 -1.64
N LEU A 132 -4.30 -13.72 -0.51
CA LEU A 132 -2.97 -14.21 -0.11
C LEU A 132 -2.81 -15.72 -0.35
N GLY A 133 -3.88 -16.45 -0.71
CA GLY A 133 -3.83 -17.90 -0.88
C GLY A 133 -3.59 -18.67 0.41
N ILE A 134 -4.05 -18.13 1.53
CA ILE A 134 -3.94 -18.75 2.86
C ILE A 134 -5.28 -19.33 3.30
N ASP A 135 -5.29 -20.19 4.32
CA ASP A 135 -6.55 -20.56 4.95
C ASP A 135 -7.13 -19.34 5.71
N PRO A 136 -8.44 -19.06 5.63
CA PRO A 136 -9.04 -17.93 6.36
C PRO A 136 -8.75 -17.94 7.87
N SER A 137 -8.54 -19.12 8.48
CA SER A 137 -8.17 -19.23 9.90
C SER A 137 -6.73 -18.77 10.22
N GLU A 138 -5.88 -18.62 9.20
CA GLU A 138 -4.52 -18.08 9.31
C GLU A 138 -4.49 -16.55 9.13
N ALA A 139 -5.64 -15.94 8.83
CA ALA A 139 -5.72 -14.50 8.70
C ALA A 139 -5.30 -13.80 10.00
N PRO A 140 -4.50 -12.71 9.92
CA PRO A 140 -4.04 -11.98 11.09
C PRO A 140 -5.21 -11.47 11.94
N THR A 141 -5.04 -11.58 13.26
CA THR A 141 -6.07 -11.21 14.24
C THR A 141 -6.22 -9.70 14.42
N ASP A 142 -5.21 -8.95 14.02
CA ASP A 142 -5.17 -7.50 14.12
C ASP A 142 -4.41 -6.89 12.95
N ILE A 143 -4.77 -5.65 12.61
CA ILE A 143 -4.20 -4.91 11.48
C ILE A 143 -3.92 -3.49 11.93
N GLY A 144 -2.68 -3.05 11.67
CA GLY A 144 -2.24 -1.68 11.85
C GLY A 144 -2.78 -0.85 10.70
N HIS A 145 -3.61 0.15 10.97
CA HIS A 145 -4.01 1.08 9.92
C HIS A 145 -3.35 2.43 10.14
N GLN A 146 -2.74 2.94 9.07
CA GLN A 146 -2.48 4.35 8.87
C GLN A 146 -2.93 4.68 7.45
N CYS A 147 -3.61 5.82 7.29
CA CYS A 147 -4.13 6.25 6.00
C CYS A 147 -3.02 6.61 5.00
N CYS A 148 -3.39 6.72 3.73
CA CYS A 148 -2.62 7.23 2.58
C CYS A 148 -1.59 6.29 1.93
N ALA A 149 -1.51 5.00 2.30
CA ALA A 149 -0.67 4.01 1.61
C ALA A 149 0.77 4.50 1.26
N GLN A 150 1.45 5.20 2.17
CA GLN A 150 2.82 5.67 1.94
C GLN A 150 3.81 4.83 2.75
N PHE A 151 4.68 4.10 2.07
CA PHE A 151 5.61 3.16 2.71
C PHE A 151 6.87 2.95 1.87
N ALA A 152 7.93 2.50 2.54
CA ALA A 152 9.16 2.01 1.91
C ALA A 152 9.31 0.52 2.20
N VAL A 153 9.74 -0.26 1.21
CA VAL A 153 9.87 -1.71 1.31
C VAL A 153 11.12 -2.18 0.58
N THR A 154 11.77 -3.22 1.10
CA THR A 154 12.94 -3.82 0.43
C THR A 154 12.53 -4.73 -0.71
N ARG A 155 13.44 -4.92 -1.67
CA ARG A 155 13.28 -5.93 -2.73
C ARG A 155 12.97 -7.30 -2.15
N GLU A 156 13.77 -7.71 -1.17
CA GLU A 156 13.71 -9.04 -0.57
C GLU A 156 12.33 -9.26 0.04
N ARG A 157 11.80 -8.25 0.73
CA ARG A 157 10.47 -8.27 1.33
C ARG A 157 9.34 -8.35 0.30
N ILE A 158 9.44 -7.64 -0.83
CA ILE A 158 8.49 -7.81 -1.94
C ILE A 158 8.58 -9.24 -2.52
N GLN A 159 9.79 -9.76 -2.68
CA GLN A 159 10.04 -11.05 -3.34
C GLN A 159 9.78 -12.27 -2.45
N GLU A 160 9.62 -12.09 -1.13
CA GLU A 160 9.13 -13.13 -0.22
C GLU A 160 7.75 -13.65 -0.66
N ARG A 161 6.91 -12.80 -1.27
CA ARG A 161 5.63 -13.18 -1.85
C ARG A 161 5.76 -13.43 -3.36
N PRO A 162 5.34 -14.59 -3.89
CA PRO A 162 5.40 -14.87 -5.32
C PRO A 162 4.67 -13.82 -6.18
N ARG A 163 5.25 -13.46 -7.34
CA ARG A 163 4.66 -12.54 -8.33
C ARG A 163 3.19 -12.83 -8.65
N ILE A 164 2.82 -14.11 -8.72
CA ILE A 164 1.46 -14.55 -9.07
C ILE A 164 0.41 -14.12 -8.03
N GLU A 165 0.79 -13.93 -6.78
CA GLU A 165 -0.13 -13.46 -5.75
C GLU A 165 -0.38 -11.96 -5.86
N TYR A 166 0.62 -11.16 -6.23
CA TYR A 166 0.40 -9.75 -6.59
C TYR A 166 -0.55 -9.62 -7.79
N ILE A 167 -0.42 -10.48 -8.80
CA ILE A 167 -1.34 -10.57 -9.93
C ILE A 167 -2.76 -10.89 -9.44
N ARG A 168 -2.91 -11.87 -8.54
CA ARG A 168 -4.22 -12.24 -7.97
C ARG A 168 -4.87 -11.09 -7.20
N ILE A 169 -4.11 -10.33 -6.41
CA ILE A 169 -4.62 -9.17 -5.70
C ILE A 169 -5.12 -8.11 -6.69
N LEU A 170 -4.34 -7.84 -7.74
CA LEU A 170 -4.72 -6.88 -8.78
C LEU A 170 -5.96 -7.35 -9.58
N GLU A 171 -6.04 -8.64 -9.89
CA GLU A 171 -7.22 -9.24 -10.52
C GLU A 171 -8.46 -9.05 -9.65
N TRP A 172 -8.36 -9.35 -8.35
CA TRP A 172 -9.46 -9.12 -7.40
C TRP A 172 -9.89 -7.65 -7.39
N ILE A 173 -8.95 -6.70 -7.32
CA ILE A 173 -9.24 -5.25 -7.41
C ILE A 173 -9.98 -4.91 -8.70
N ALA A 174 -9.55 -5.47 -9.83
CA ALA A 174 -10.15 -5.18 -11.14
C ALA A 174 -11.56 -5.76 -11.26
N THR A 175 -11.82 -6.95 -10.72
CA THR A 175 -13.05 -7.69 -11.03
C THR A 175 -14.08 -7.74 -9.91
N THR A 176 -13.71 -7.46 -8.66
CA THR A 176 -14.63 -7.55 -7.52
C THR A 176 -15.81 -6.58 -7.62
N ASP A 177 -17.00 -7.04 -7.27
CA ASP A 177 -18.25 -6.29 -7.15
C ASP A 177 -18.70 -6.16 -5.68
N MET A 178 -17.83 -6.55 -4.74
CA MET A 178 -18.10 -6.54 -3.30
C MET A 178 -18.38 -5.13 -2.74
N THR A 179 -17.75 -4.12 -3.33
CA THR A 179 -17.85 -2.72 -2.90
C THR A 179 -17.60 -1.77 -4.09
N ASP A 180 -17.80 -0.49 -3.87
CA ASP A 180 -17.49 0.55 -4.84
C ASP A 180 -15.97 0.77 -4.99
N ASN A 181 -15.57 1.62 -5.93
CA ASN A 181 -14.15 1.84 -6.20
C ASN A 181 -13.38 2.36 -4.98
N TYR A 182 -14.02 3.22 -4.20
CA TYR A 182 -13.45 3.81 -3.00
C TYR A 182 -13.23 2.74 -1.93
N GLY A 183 -14.22 1.88 -1.67
CA GLY A 183 -14.11 0.81 -0.69
C GLY A 183 -12.99 -0.18 -0.99
N ILE A 184 -12.74 -0.47 -2.28
CA ILE A 184 -11.60 -1.31 -2.70
C ILE A 184 -10.27 -0.64 -2.28
N GLY A 185 -10.09 0.63 -2.63
CA GLY A 185 -8.88 1.38 -2.27
C GLY A 185 -8.70 1.49 -0.76
N TRP A 186 -9.77 1.86 -0.05
CA TRP A 186 -9.82 1.96 1.41
C TRP A 186 -9.41 0.66 2.11
N LEU A 187 -9.84 -0.48 1.59
CA LEU A 187 -9.49 -1.78 2.16
C LEU A 187 -8.00 -2.09 1.92
N ILE A 188 -7.55 -2.04 0.65
CA ILE A 188 -6.18 -2.43 0.29
C ILE A 188 -5.13 -1.52 0.94
N GLU A 189 -5.43 -0.24 1.12
CA GLU A 189 -4.59 0.72 1.86
C GLU A 189 -4.15 0.17 3.23
N LYS A 190 -5.06 -0.53 3.93
CA LYS A 190 -4.82 -1.06 5.28
C LYS A 190 -4.09 -2.40 5.27
N LEU A 191 -3.97 -3.03 4.11
CA LEU A 191 -3.44 -4.38 3.99
C LEU A 191 -1.99 -4.43 3.54
N TRP A 192 -1.35 -3.30 3.20
CA TRP A 192 0.01 -3.32 2.66
C TRP A 192 1.03 -4.07 3.51
N HIS A 193 1.05 -3.83 4.82
CA HIS A 193 1.95 -4.55 5.72
C HIS A 193 1.65 -6.06 5.71
N ILE A 194 0.37 -6.48 5.71
CA ILE A 194 -0.03 -7.89 5.60
C ILE A 194 0.35 -8.48 4.22
N ILE A 195 0.16 -7.74 3.14
CA ILE A 195 0.57 -8.13 1.79
C ILE A 195 2.08 -8.40 1.78
N PHE A 196 2.88 -7.62 2.49
CA PHE A 196 4.32 -7.87 2.64
C PHE A 196 4.69 -8.85 3.76
N GLY A 197 3.73 -9.55 4.37
CA GLY A 197 4.00 -10.55 5.42
C GLY A 197 4.56 -9.95 6.71
N MET A 198 4.22 -8.69 6.97
CA MET A 198 4.58 -7.98 8.20
C MET A 198 3.49 -8.17 9.26
N PRO A 199 3.84 -8.15 10.57
CA PRO A 199 2.84 -8.02 11.62
C PRO A 199 2.09 -6.69 11.49
N ALA A 200 1.00 -6.53 12.25
CA ALA A 200 0.24 -5.28 12.31
C ALA A 200 1.16 -4.08 12.64
N VAL A 201 1.33 -3.18 11.66
CA VAL A 201 2.12 -1.94 11.70
C VAL A 201 1.55 -0.92 10.70
#